data_AF-A0A1Y3F053-F1
#
_entry.id   AF-A0A1Y3F053-F1
#
_cell.length_a   1.000
_cell.length_b   1.000
_cell.length_c   1.000
_cell.angle_alpha   90.00
_cell.angle_beta   90.00
_cell.angle_gamma   90.00
#
_symmetry.space_group_name_H-M   'P 1'
#
loop_
_entity.id
_entity.type
_entity.pdbx_description
1 polymer ?
#
loop_
_entity_poly.entity_id
_entity_poly.type
_entity_poly.pdbx_seq_one_letter_code
_entity_poly.pdbx_strand_id
1 'polypeptide(L)'
;MCSEISRLACLALYKNLQHTAKSISNYSYREFFIRRIRDHFRANIHESDLNKRQALFSEGAQALEVLKRQKVLCDLYPAGKLVIEEQ
;
A
#
# COMPACT_ATOMS: atom_id res chain seq x y z
N MET A 1 -8.61 26.07 4.26
CA MET A 1 -8.78 25.49 5.61
C MET A 1 -8.26 24.07 5.56
N CYS A 2 -7.12 23.82 6.20
CA CYS A 2 -6.45 22.52 6.15
C CYS A 2 -7.28 21.54 7.00
N SER A 3 -8.07 20.69 6.36
CA SER A 3 -8.82 19.65 7.04
C SER A 3 -7.83 18.69 7.67
N GLU A 4 -7.75 18.70 9.00
CA GLU A 4 -6.93 17.77 9.76
C GLU A 4 -7.26 16.33 9.32
N ILE A 5 -6.27 15.58 8.83
CA ILE A 5 -6.52 14.21 8.38
C ILE A 5 -6.92 13.36 9.58
N SER A 6 -8.18 12.95 9.60
CA SER A 6 -8.71 12.08 10.63
C SER A 6 -7.94 10.76 10.68
N ARG A 7 -7.64 10.29 11.89
CA ARG A 7 -7.00 8.98 12.14
C ARG A 7 -7.74 7.84 11.42
N LEU A 8 -9.06 7.93 11.31
CA LEU A 8 -9.89 6.96 10.59
C LEU A 8 -9.56 6.92 9.09
N ALA A 9 -9.33 8.08 8.46
CA ALA A 9 -8.96 8.16 7.05
C ALA A 9 -7.59 7.51 6.80
N CYS A 10 -6.60 7.77 7.66
CA CYS A 10 -5.29 7.09 7.59
C CYS A 10 -5.41 5.57 7.73
N LEU A 11 -6.23 5.10 8.67
CA LEU A 11 -6.46 3.66 8.87
C LEU A 11 -7.21 3.03 7.68
N ALA A 12 -8.17 3.74 7.09
CA ALA A 12 -8.85 3.29 5.89
C ALA A 12 -7.88 3.18 4.71
N LEU A 13 -7.02 4.19 4.51
CA LEU A 13 -5.97 4.17 3.48
C LEU A 13 -5.02 2.99 3.67
N TYR A 14 -4.54 2.76 4.90
CA TYR A 14 -3.68 1.62 5.22
C TYR A 14 -4.36 0.27 4.89
N LYS A 15 -5.62 0.10 5.31
CA LYS A 15 -6.38 -1.13 5.05
C LYS A 15 -6.57 -1.35 3.54
N ASN A 16 -6.89 -0.29 2.80
CA ASN A 16 -7.06 -0.36 1.35
C ASN A 16 -5.76 -0.76 0.65
N LEU A 17 -4.64 -0.13 1.00
CA LEU A 17 -3.31 -0.47 0.48
C LEU A 17 -2.95 -1.93 0.76
N GLN A 18 -3.10 -2.38 2.01
CA GLN A 18 -2.83 -3.78 2.39
C GLN A 18 -3.75 -4.77 1.68
N HIS A 19 -5.03 -4.45 1.52
CA HIS A 19 -5.98 -5.32 0.83
C HIS A 19 -5.66 -5.46 -0.67
N THR A 20 -5.37 -4.34 -1.34
CA THR A 20 -4.96 -4.36 -2.75
C THR A 20 -3.65 -5.11 -2.94
N ALA A 21 -2.66 -4.91 -2.06
CA ALA A 21 -1.37 -5.63 -2.12
C ALA A 21 -1.55 -7.14 -2.00
N LYS A 22 -2.38 -7.60 -1.04
CA LYS A 22 -2.68 -9.03 -0.84
C LYS A 22 -3.38 -9.68 -2.03
N SER A 23 -4.11 -8.89 -2.80
CA SER A 23 -4.84 -9.37 -3.97
C SER A 23 -3.98 -9.51 -5.23
N ILE A 24 -2.71 -9.12 -5.20
CA ILE A 24 -1.78 -9.30 -6.32
C ILE A 24 -1.42 -10.78 -6.43
N SER A 25 -1.59 -11.35 -7.62
CA SER A 25 -1.31 -12.77 -7.91
C SER A 25 0.18 -13.11 -7.75
N ASN A 26 1.07 -12.25 -8.24
CA ASN A 26 2.52 -12.42 -8.17
C ASN A 26 3.04 -12.34 -6.73
N TYR A 27 3.69 -13.41 -6.26
CA TYR A 27 4.22 -13.53 -4.90
C TYR A 27 5.22 -12.43 -4.54
N SER A 28 6.22 -12.19 -5.38
CA SER A 28 7.29 -11.25 -5.10
C SER A 28 6.75 -9.83 -4.90
N TYR A 29 5.81 -9.43 -5.76
CA TYR A 29 5.15 -8.13 -5.61
C TYR A 29 4.25 -8.08 -4.39
N ARG A 30 3.42 -9.11 -4.16
CA ARG A 30 2.53 -9.19 -3.00
C ARG A 30 3.30 -9.02 -1.69
N GLU A 31 4.34 -9.81 -1.47
CA GLU A 31 5.13 -9.77 -0.24
C GLU A 31 5.91 -8.45 -0.09
N PHE A 32 6.52 -7.96 -1.18
CA PHE A 32 7.21 -6.68 -1.17
C PHE A 32 6.28 -5.53 -0.77
N PHE A 33 5.11 -5.41 -1.40
CA PHE A 33 4.17 -4.33 -1.10
C PHE A 33 3.60 -4.44 0.31
N ILE A 34 3.21 -5.65 0.76
CA ILE A 34 2.71 -5.88 2.12
C ILE A 34 3.72 -5.38 3.17
N ARG A 35 5.01 -5.75 3.00
CA ARG A 35 6.09 -5.34 3.89
C ARG A 35 6.35 -3.84 3.80
N ARG A 36 6.53 -3.30 2.58
CA ARG A 36 6.83 -1.88 2.36
C ARG A 36 5.74 -0.97 2.93
N ILE A 37 4.47 -1.30 2.73
CA ILE A 37 3.33 -0.54 3.29
C ILE A 37 3.41 -0.56 4.83
N ARG A 38 3.65 -1.73 5.44
CA ARG A 38 3.74 -1.85 6.89
C ARG A 38 4.90 -1.04 7.47
N ASP A 39 6.09 -1.17 6.87
CA ASP A 39 7.30 -0.51 7.34
C ASP A 39 7.16 1.02 7.20
N HIS A 40 6.62 1.50 6.07
CA HIS A 40 6.38 2.92 5.83
C HIS A 40 5.39 3.54 6.83
N PHE A 41 4.27 2.85 7.12
CA PHE A 41 3.30 3.34 8.09
C PHE A 41 3.84 3.32 9.52
N ARG A 42 4.66 2.31 9.89
CA ARG A 42 5.30 2.25 11.22
C ARG A 42 6.32 3.36 11.41
N ALA A 43 7.15 3.63 10.40
CA ALA A 43 8.15 4.69 10.45
C ALA A 43 7.53 6.08 10.66
N ASN A 44 6.34 6.33 10.10
CA ASN A 44 5.70 7.64 10.10
C ASN A 44 4.54 7.79 11.12
N ILE A 45 4.35 6.82 12.03
CA ILE A 45 3.18 6.82 12.94
C ILE A 45 3.23 7.93 13.99
N HIS A 46 4.44 8.39 14.33
CA HIS A 46 4.70 9.42 15.35
C HIS A 46 5.02 10.79 14.75
N GLU A 47 4.86 10.96 13.43
CA GLU A 47 5.08 12.26 12.79
C GLU A 47 4.04 13.27 13.28
N SER A 48 4.52 14.38 13.83
CA SER A 48 3.69 15.39 14.51
C SER A 48 3.40 16.58 13.62
N ASP A 49 4.18 16.78 12.55
CA ASP A 49 4.00 17.86 11.60
C ASP A 49 2.79 17.61 10.68
N LEU A 50 1.81 18.51 10.75
CA LEU A 50 0.58 18.44 9.96
C LEU A 50 0.85 18.48 8.45
N ASN A 51 1.83 19.28 8.00
CA ASN A 51 2.13 19.41 6.57
C ASN A 51 2.73 18.11 6.02
N LYS A 52 3.63 17.48 6.80
CA LYS A 52 4.20 16.19 6.44
C LYS A 52 3.15 15.09 6.45
N ARG A 53 2.26 15.06 7.43
CA ARG A 53 1.14 14.11 7.46
C ARG A 53 0.25 14.24 6.23
N GLN A 54 -0.02 15.46 5.78
CA GLN A 54 -0.78 15.71 4.56
C GLN A 54 -0.06 15.21 3.31
N ALA A 55 1.25 15.47 3.21
CA ALA A 55 2.08 14.98 2.10
C ALA A 55 2.09 13.44 2.07
N LEU A 56 2.33 12.78 3.21
CA LEU A 56 2.36 11.32 3.34
C LEU A 56 1.02 10.68 2.99
N PHE A 57 -0.10 11.31 3.36
CA PHE A 57 -1.42 10.83 3.00
C PHE A 57 -1.68 10.94 1.50
N SER A 58 -1.27 12.07 0.89
CA SER A 58 -1.37 12.24 -0.56
C SER A 58 -0.51 11.23 -1.32
N GLU A 59 0.72 11.00 -0.85
CA GLU A 59 1.62 9.97 -1.39
C GLU A 59 0.98 8.58 -1.28
N GLY A 60 0.42 8.21 -0.13
CA GLY A 60 -0.26 6.94 0.06
C GLY A 60 -1.49 6.77 -0.85
N ALA A 61 -2.24 7.85 -1.09
CA ALA A 61 -3.37 7.85 -2.02
C ALA A 61 -2.90 7.63 -3.47
N GLN A 62 -1.82 8.28 -3.90
CA GLN A 62 -1.22 8.06 -5.22
C GLN A 62 -0.69 6.62 -5.34
N ALA A 63 -0.01 6.11 -4.31
CA ALA A 63 0.50 4.75 -4.26
C ALA A 63 -0.62 3.71 -4.36
N LEU A 64 -1.80 3.97 -3.78
CA LEU A 64 -2.95 3.09 -3.91
C LEU A 64 -3.42 2.98 -5.37
N GLU A 65 -3.47 4.09 -6.09
CA GLU A 65 -3.84 4.09 -7.51
C GLU A 65 -2.80 3.35 -8.38
N VAL A 66 -1.51 3.49 -8.07
CA VAL A 66 -0.45 2.71 -8.74
C VAL A 66 -0.61 1.23 -8.45
N LEU A 67 -0.85 0.86 -7.19
CA LEU A 67 -1.00 -0.54 -6.77
C LEU A 67 -2.20 -1.21 -7.43
N LYS A 68 -3.33 -0.49 -7.59
CA LYS A 68 -4.50 -0.98 -8.32
C LYS A 68 -4.18 -1.27 -9.79
N ARG A 69 -3.45 -0.37 -10.47
CA ARG A 69 -2.99 -0.61 -11.86
C ARG A 69 -2.06 -1.80 -11.93
N GLN A 70 -1.13 -1.91 -11.00
CA GLN A 70 -0.19 -3.03 -10.94
C GLN A 70 -0.90 -4.37 -10.75
N LYS A 71 -1.95 -4.40 -9.92
CA LYS A 71 -2.82 -5.57 -9.77
C LYS A 71 -3.40 -5.99 -11.12
N VAL A 72 -4.04 -5.05 -11.83
CA VAL A 72 -4.64 -5.34 -13.15
C VAL A 72 -3.60 -5.90 -14.13
N LEU A 73 -2.38 -5.34 -14.15
CA LEU A 73 -1.31 -5.85 -14.99
C LEU A 73 -0.88 -7.28 -14.61
N CYS A 74 -0.78 -7.58 -13.32
CA CYS A 74 -0.44 -8.92 -12.84
C CYS A 74 -1.54 -9.95 -13.14
N ASP A 75 -2.80 -9.51 -13.18
CA ASP A 75 -3.94 -10.34 -13.53
C ASP A 75 -4.00 -10.60 -15.05
N LEU A 76 -3.65 -9.60 -15.88
CA LEU A 76 -3.57 -9.73 -17.35
C LEU A 76 -2.37 -10.57 -17.81
N TYR A 77 -1.25 -10.47 -17.09
CA TYR A 77 -0.01 -11.17 -17.41
C TYR A 77 0.45 -12.01 -16.21
N PRO A 78 -0.21 -13.15 -15.95
CA PRO A 78 0.15 -14.01 -14.83
C PRO A 78 1.56 -14.56 -15.03
N ALA A 79 2.40 -14.37 -14.01
CA ALA A 79 3.70 -15.02 -13.95
C ALA A 79 3.51 -16.49 -13.52
N GLY A 80 4.43 -17.36 -13.93
CA GLY A 80 4.53 -18.71 -13.38
C GLY A 80 4.75 -18.68 -11.88
N LYS A 81 4.19 -19.65 -11.15
CA LYS A 81 4.41 -19.79 -9.72
C LYS A 81 5.88 -20.10 -9.44
N LEU A 82 6.41 -19.50 -8.39
CA LEU A 82 7.76 -19.80 -7.93
C LEU A 82 7.79 -21.12 -7.17
N VAL A 83 8.92 -21.82 -7.17
CA VAL A 83 9.12 -23.08 -6.41
C VAL A 83 8.82 -22.91 -4.92
N ILE A 84 9.09 -21.72 -4.37
CA ILE A 84 8.80 -21.36 -2.97
C ILE A 84 7.30 -21.26 -2.65
N GLU A 85 6.43 -21.23 -3.66
CA GLU A 85 4.97 -21.21 -3.49
C GLU A 85 4.35 -22.61 -3.51
N GLU A 86 5.13 -23.66 -3.84
CA GLU A 86 4.66 -25.05 -4.00
C GLU A 86 4.86 -25.93 -2.75
N GLN A 87 5.30 -25.35 -1.63
CA GLN A 87 5.49 -26.05 -0.35
C GLN A 87 4.24 -26.06 0.53
#